data_AF-A0A934YPC8-F1
#
_entry.id   AF-A0A934YPC8-F1
#
_cell.length_a   1.000
_cell.length_b   1.000
_cell.length_c   1.000
_cell.angle_alpha   90.00
_cell.angle_beta   90.00
_cell.angle_gamma   90.00
#
_symmetry.space_group_name_H-M   'P 1'
#
loop_
_entity.id
_entity.type
_entity.pdbx_description
1 polymer ?
#
loop_
_entity_poly.entity_id
_entity_poly.type
_entity_poly.pdbx_seq_one_letter_code
_entity_poly.pdbx_strand_id
1 'polypeptide(L)'
;MALAPMPLATVYACTSNGAVIADEDASTTTVPRTDAATPPVDSGPSVDARTDGPASFDPSKVCAQELEYFAVCKTPPNDINCTATKFEAWCTLNQAATDSAQRVRARAACLDAKHCTSSVLKDCLYKSYGTQQQTPAQAKLVADYCATCEPADATCATRKIAYDAAKGPSSIDDVYLAAWELSEALTVAIDQKCTGPAIADAGADAGSCQKRFGNCAGSLFVDALPDCPK
;
A
#
# COMPACT_ATOMS: atom_id res chain seq x y z
N MET A 1 9.95 -20.93 16.15
CA MET A 1 8.67 -21.17 15.45
C MET A 1 8.73 -20.39 14.15
N ALA A 2 8.73 -21.05 13.00
CA ALA A 2 8.62 -20.34 11.73
C ALA A 2 7.16 -19.88 11.61
N LEU A 3 6.95 -18.57 11.53
CA LEU A 3 5.64 -18.01 11.17
C LEU A 3 5.28 -18.52 9.77
N ALA A 4 4.04 -18.97 9.58
CA ALA A 4 3.58 -19.30 8.24
C ALA A 4 3.71 -18.05 7.36
N PRO A 5 4.17 -18.17 6.11
CA PRO A 5 4.26 -17.02 5.21
C PRO A 5 2.84 -16.44 5.01
N MET A 6 2.68 -15.15 5.29
CA MET A 6 1.42 -14.43 5.21
C MET A 6 1.42 -13.48 4.01
N PRO A 7 0.25 -13.20 3.39
CA PRO A 7 0.15 -12.22 2.32
C PRO A 7 0.64 -10.84 2.77
N LEU A 8 1.30 -10.11 1.86
CA LEU A 8 1.80 -8.77 2.13
C LEU A 8 0.70 -7.87 2.69
N ALA A 9 -0.48 -7.82 2.08
CA ALA A 9 -1.61 -7.02 2.54
C ALA A 9 -2.01 -7.32 3.99
N THR A 10 -1.96 -8.59 4.40
CA THR A 10 -2.26 -9.02 5.77
C THR A 10 -1.19 -8.53 6.74
N VAL A 11 0.09 -8.77 6.44
CA VAL A 11 1.21 -8.35 7.29
C VAL A 11 1.27 -6.84 7.39
N TYR A 12 1.11 -6.17 6.26
CA TYR A 12 1.18 -4.74 6.15
C TYR A 12 0.06 -4.07 6.97
N ALA A 13 -1.17 -4.59 6.88
CA ALA A 13 -2.27 -4.13 7.73
C ALA A 13 -1.99 -4.30 9.23
N CYS A 14 -1.28 -5.36 9.65
CA CYS A 14 -0.91 -5.58 11.04
C CYS A 14 0.17 -4.61 11.56
N THR A 15 0.96 -4.01 10.68
CA THR A 15 2.11 -3.13 11.01
C THR A 15 1.84 -1.66 10.69
N SER A 16 0.76 -1.35 9.96
CA SER A 16 0.40 0.01 9.57
C SER A 16 -0.88 0.53 10.22
N ASN A 17 -0.98 0.38 11.55
CA ASN A 17 -2.12 0.71 12.44
C ASN A 17 -2.92 -0.52 12.88
N GLY A 18 -2.65 -0.98 14.11
CA GLY A 18 -3.28 -2.10 14.79
C GLY A 18 -4.78 -1.98 15.02
N ALA A 19 -5.56 -2.05 13.95
CA ALA A 19 -6.92 -2.56 13.98
C ALA A 19 -6.97 -3.78 13.06
N VAL A 20 -6.73 -4.96 13.64
CA VAL A 20 -7.35 -6.18 13.13
C VAL A 20 -8.85 -5.98 13.32
N ILE A 21 -9.53 -5.45 12.32
CA ILE A 21 -10.86 -5.99 12.02
C ILE A 21 -10.54 -7.20 11.17
N ALA A 22 -10.57 -8.37 11.79
CA ALA A 22 -10.68 -9.60 11.04
C ALA A 22 -12.00 -9.49 10.27
N ASP A 23 -11.94 -9.10 9.01
CA ASP A 23 -13.03 -9.44 8.09
C ASP A 23 -12.88 -10.93 7.82
N GLU A 24 -13.57 -11.70 8.66
CA GLU A 24 -14.04 -13.03 8.32
C GLU A 24 -15.01 -12.90 7.13
N ASP A 25 -14.52 -12.81 5.89
CA ASP A 25 -15.14 -13.56 4.79
C ASP A 25 -14.25 -13.55 3.55
N ALA A 26 -13.38 -14.55 3.48
CA ALA A 26 -12.94 -15.07 2.19
C ALA A 26 -14.10 -15.89 1.60
N SER A 27 -15.13 -15.23 1.07
CA SER A 27 -16.18 -15.90 0.30
C SER A 27 -16.22 -15.39 -1.14
N THR A 28 -15.75 -16.29 -2.00
CA THR A 28 -15.99 -16.33 -3.44
C THR A 28 -17.44 -16.03 -3.79
N THR A 29 -17.72 -14.99 -4.58
CA THR A 29 -18.91 -14.99 -5.45
C THR A 29 -18.67 -14.18 -6.72
N THR A 30 -18.66 -14.91 -7.84
CA THR A 30 -18.60 -14.44 -9.22
C THR A 30 -20.01 -14.09 -9.71
N VAL A 31 -20.29 -12.84 -10.10
CA VAL A 31 -21.46 -12.48 -10.97
C VAL A 31 -21.19 -11.13 -11.70
N PRO A 32 -21.88 -10.79 -12.82
CA PRO A 32 -21.26 -10.46 -14.10
C PRO A 32 -21.21 -8.95 -14.39
N ARG A 33 -20.29 -8.56 -15.29
CA ARG A 33 -20.18 -7.23 -15.89
C ARG A 33 -21.45 -6.84 -16.67
N THR A 34 -21.86 -5.58 -16.56
CA THR A 34 -22.67 -4.90 -17.58
C THR A 34 -22.11 -3.50 -17.79
N ASP A 35 -22.10 -3.08 -19.07
CA ASP A 35 -21.31 -1.99 -19.64
C ASP A 35 -21.81 -0.56 -19.34
N ALA A 36 -20.85 0.37 -19.56
CA ALA A 36 -20.96 1.75 -20.05
C ALA A 36 -21.48 2.87 -19.13
N ALA A 37 -20.63 3.89 -18.91
CA ALA A 37 -20.99 5.29 -19.12
C ALA A 37 -19.75 6.23 -19.20
N THR A 38 -19.84 7.13 -20.17
CA THR A 38 -18.95 8.23 -20.62
C THR A 38 -18.62 9.28 -19.54
N PRO A 39 -17.45 9.95 -19.56
CA PRO A 39 -17.13 11.04 -18.62
C PRO A 39 -17.72 12.38 -19.08
N PRO A 40 -18.21 13.25 -18.17
CA PRO A 40 -18.42 14.65 -18.49
C PRO A 40 -17.16 15.48 -18.21
N VAL A 41 -16.90 16.39 -19.15
CA VAL A 41 -15.92 17.49 -19.11
C VAL A 41 -16.67 18.78 -18.73
N ASP A 42 -15.90 19.80 -18.31
CA ASP A 42 -16.20 21.24 -18.09
C ASP A 42 -16.41 21.70 -16.64
N SER A 43 -16.06 22.92 -16.22
CA SER A 43 -15.05 23.95 -16.57
C SER A 43 -15.44 25.21 -15.76
N GLY A 44 -14.57 25.63 -14.83
CA GLY A 44 -14.45 26.99 -14.27
C GLY A 44 -15.44 27.45 -13.17
N PRO A 45 -15.23 28.63 -12.52
CA PRO A 45 -14.04 29.49 -12.48
C PRO A 45 -13.46 29.73 -11.06
N SER A 46 -12.26 30.34 -11.08
CA SER A 46 -11.41 30.85 -9.99
C SER A 46 -12.11 31.64 -8.87
N VAL A 47 -11.73 31.36 -7.62
CA VAL A 47 -11.81 32.29 -6.47
C VAL A 47 -10.51 32.25 -5.64
N ASP A 48 -9.83 33.38 -5.68
CA ASP A 48 -8.86 33.98 -4.75
C ASP A 48 -7.83 33.11 -4.02
N ALA A 49 -6.59 33.27 -4.50
CA ALA A 49 -5.36 32.83 -3.88
C ALA A 49 -5.18 33.43 -2.47
N ARG A 50 -5.28 32.57 -1.45
CA ARG A 50 -4.50 32.75 -0.23
C ARG A 50 -3.09 32.25 -0.49
N THR A 51 -2.14 33.19 -0.47
CA THR A 51 -0.69 33.00 -0.54
C THR A 51 -0.12 32.44 0.76
N ASP A 52 -0.65 31.31 1.21
CA ASP A 52 0.15 30.36 1.98
C ASP A 52 0.42 29.24 0.99
N GLY A 53 1.56 29.32 0.28
CA GLY A 53 2.01 28.18 -0.52
C GLY A 53 1.95 26.94 0.37
N PRO A 54 1.50 25.78 -0.15
CA PRO A 54 1.46 24.56 0.66
C PRO A 54 2.84 24.41 1.31
N ALA A 55 2.86 24.29 2.63
CA ALA A 55 4.10 24.11 3.36
C ALA A 55 4.92 23.05 2.62
N SER A 56 6.19 23.35 2.33
CA SER A 56 7.05 22.42 1.62
C SER A 56 6.97 21.05 2.30
N PHE A 57 6.61 20.01 1.54
CA PHE A 57 6.50 18.66 2.06
C PHE A 57 7.82 18.26 2.73
N ASP A 58 7.74 17.95 4.03
CA ASP A 58 8.86 17.53 4.84
C ASP A 58 8.65 16.07 5.26
N PRO A 59 9.33 15.10 4.61
CA PRO A 59 9.15 13.68 4.91
C PRO A 59 9.57 13.31 6.34
N SER A 60 10.33 14.16 7.04
CA SER A 60 10.73 13.92 8.43
C SER A 60 9.61 14.17 9.44
N LYS A 61 8.55 14.89 9.05
CA LYS A 61 7.43 15.25 9.93
C LYS A 61 6.28 14.24 9.91
N VAL A 62 6.29 13.27 8.98
CA VAL A 62 5.17 12.33 8.81
C VAL A 62 4.99 11.44 10.04
N CYS A 63 6.06 11.01 10.71
CA CYS A 63 5.96 10.22 11.94
C CYS A 63 5.36 10.99 13.12
N ALA A 64 5.68 12.28 13.25
CA ALA A 64 5.05 13.15 14.24
C ALA A 64 3.56 13.37 13.92
N GLN A 65 3.22 13.53 12.64
CA GLN A 65 1.84 13.63 12.16
C GLN A 65 1.05 12.34 12.39
N GLU A 66 1.67 11.16 12.25
CA GLU A 66 1.04 9.87 12.53
C GLU A 66 0.72 9.72 14.03
N LEU A 67 1.62 10.19 14.91
CA LEU A 67 1.37 10.23 16.36
C LEU A 67 0.21 11.20 16.72
N GLU A 68 0.15 12.38 16.09
CA GLU A 68 -0.96 13.33 16.27
C GLU A 68 -2.28 12.73 15.76
N TYR A 69 -2.25 12.08 14.60
CA TYR A 69 -3.40 11.39 14.01
C TYR A 69 -3.95 10.33 14.97
N PHE A 70 -3.10 9.54 15.63
CA PHE A 70 -3.56 8.58 16.66
C PHE A 70 -4.27 9.24 17.83
N ALA A 71 -3.74 10.37 18.31
CA ALA A 71 -4.38 11.13 19.37
C ALA A 71 -5.76 11.67 18.94
N VAL A 72 -5.84 12.25 17.75
CA VAL A 72 -7.07 12.84 17.18
C VAL A 72 -8.13 11.77 16.93
N CYS A 73 -7.74 10.64 16.36
CA CYS A 73 -8.63 9.54 15.99
C CYS A 73 -8.91 8.57 17.14
N LYS A 74 -8.32 8.81 18.32
CA LYS A 74 -8.45 7.98 19.52
C LYS A 74 -8.11 6.51 19.26
N THR A 75 -7.19 6.28 18.34
CA THR A 75 -6.63 4.97 18.06
C THR A 75 -5.35 4.84 18.87
N PRO A 76 -5.16 3.75 19.61
CA PRO A 76 -3.92 3.58 20.34
C PRO A 76 -2.76 3.44 19.33
N PRO A 77 -1.58 4.03 19.59
CA PRO A 77 -0.38 3.85 18.77
C PRO A 77 0.20 2.45 19.04
N ASN A 78 -0.60 1.42 18.78
CA ASN A 78 -0.22 0.04 18.98
C ASN A 78 0.31 -0.46 17.64
N ASP A 79 1.58 -0.15 17.38
CA ASP A 79 2.37 -1.15 16.67
C ASP A 79 2.65 -2.26 17.68
N ILE A 80 2.48 -3.53 17.27
CA ILE A 80 2.61 -4.72 18.13
C ILE A 80 3.95 -4.75 18.89
N ASN A 81 4.96 -4.00 18.42
CA ASN A 81 6.31 -4.05 18.95
C ASN A 81 6.77 -2.82 19.74
N CYS A 82 6.04 -1.69 19.75
CA CYS A 82 6.61 -0.44 20.27
C CYS A 82 5.61 0.42 21.06
N THR A 83 6.00 0.87 22.25
CA THR A 83 5.17 1.76 23.09
C THR A 83 5.13 3.18 22.49
N ALA A 84 4.11 3.96 22.85
CA ALA A 84 3.95 5.35 22.40
C ALA A 84 5.22 6.21 22.57
N THR A 85 5.99 5.99 23.64
CA THR A 85 7.24 6.73 23.93
C THR A 85 8.36 6.45 22.92
N LYS A 86 8.31 5.30 22.23
CA LYS A 86 9.32 4.87 21.25
C LYS A 86 8.81 4.91 19.81
N PHE A 87 7.54 5.26 19.63
CA PHE A 87 6.86 5.22 18.34
C PHE A 87 7.55 6.12 17.31
N GLU A 88 7.88 7.37 17.63
CA GLU A 88 8.46 8.30 16.65
C GLU A 88 9.84 7.83 16.13
N ALA A 89 10.69 7.33 17.04
CA ALA A 89 11.99 6.77 16.69
C ALA A 89 11.86 5.50 15.84
N TRP A 90 10.97 4.59 16.22
CA TRP A 90 10.67 3.39 15.43
C TRP A 90 10.06 3.73 14.08
N CYS A 91 9.10 4.65 14.02
CA CYS A 91 8.43 5.08 12.80
C CYS A 91 9.44 5.65 11.81
N THR A 92 10.41 6.45 12.27
CA THR A 92 11.45 7.00 11.39
C THR A 92 12.31 5.88 10.79
N LEU A 93 12.70 4.89 11.61
CA LEU A 93 13.44 3.73 11.13
C LEU A 93 12.61 2.89 10.16
N ASN A 94 11.33 2.67 10.47
CA ASN A 94 10.42 1.88 9.66
C ASN A 94 10.17 2.57 8.32
N GLN A 95 9.85 3.86 8.33
CA GLN A 95 9.67 4.66 7.11
C GLN A 95 10.91 4.57 6.22
N ALA A 96 12.12 4.69 6.79
CA ALA A 96 13.35 4.59 6.02
C ALA A 96 13.59 3.18 5.45
N ALA A 97 13.21 2.13 6.19
CA ALA A 97 13.40 0.74 5.77
C ALA A 97 12.35 0.27 4.76
N THR A 98 11.08 0.66 4.97
CA THR A 98 9.94 0.00 4.33
C THR A 98 9.05 0.89 3.50
N ASP A 99 9.06 2.22 3.66
CA ASP A 99 8.12 3.09 2.96
C ASP A 99 8.66 3.63 1.64
N SER A 100 7.81 3.65 0.62
CA SER A 100 8.06 4.38 -0.61
C SER A 100 7.94 5.89 -0.39
N ALA A 101 8.61 6.70 -1.23
CA ALA A 101 8.39 8.16 -1.23
C ALA A 101 6.93 8.52 -1.52
N GLN A 102 6.22 7.71 -2.31
CA GLN A 102 4.82 7.91 -2.64
C GLN A 102 3.92 7.72 -1.42
N ARG A 103 4.20 6.71 -0.59
CA ARG A 103 3.51 6.45 0.67
C ARG A 103 3.71 7.60 1.64
N VAL A 104 4.93 8.08 1.82
CA VAL A 104 5.23 9.19 2.74
C VAL A 104 4.47 10.46 2.32
N ARG A 105 4.40 10.75 1.01
CA ARG A 105 3.60 11.87 0.48
C ARG A 105 2.10 11.68 0.71
N ALA A 106 1.58 10.48 0.47
CA ALA A 106 0.18 10.17 0.68
C ALA A 106 -0.20 10.28 2.16
N ARG A 107 0.63 9.75 3.06
CA ARG A 107 0.47 9.87 4.52
C ARG A 107 0.45 11.33 4.96
N ALA A 108 1.37 12.16 4.48
CA ALA A 108 1.36 13.59 4.79
C ALA A 108 0.06 14.29 4.39
N ALA A 109 -0.60 13.83 3.31
CA ALA A 109 -1.85 14.39 2.84
C ALA A 109 -3.10 13.83 3.53
N CYS A 110 -3.05 12.58 4.04
CA CYS A 110 -4.23 11.84 4.48
C CYS A 110 -4.31 11.59 6.00
N LEU A 111 -3.21 11.77 6.75
CA LEU A 111 -3.21 11.61 8.21
C LEU A 111 -3.81 12.86 8.88
N ASP A 112 -5.14 12.96 8.87
CA ASP A 112 -5.91 14.03 9.52
C ASP A 112 -7.20 13.52 10.19
N ALA A 113 -7.91 14.42 10.88
CA ALA A 113 -9.15 14.12 11.58
C ALA A 113 -10.31 13.60 10.70
N LYS A 114 -10.27 13.83 9.38
CA LYS A 114 -11.32 13.40 8.44
C LYS A 114 -11.17 11.93 8.07
N HIS A 115 -9.99 11.36 8.26
CA HIS A 115 -9.66 10.02 7.79
C HIS A 115 -9.53 8.98 8.92
N CYS A 116 -10.15 9.21 10.08
CA CYS A 116 -9.96 8.36 11.26
C CYS A 116 -10.39 6.89 11.16
N THR A 117 -11.09 6.47 10.10
CA THR A 117 -11.42 5.06 9.89
C THR A 117 -10.45 4.44 8.88
N SER A 118 -10.07 3.18 9.10
CA SER A 118 -9.09 2.48 8.24
C SER A 118 -9.50 2.50 6.76
N SER A 119 -10.79 2.33 6.45
CA SER A 119 -11.29 2.38 5.08
C SER A 119 -11.17 3.77 4.45
N VAL A 120 -11.45 4.84 5.20
CA VAL A 120 -11.39 6.23 4.69
C VAL A 120 -9.93 6.68 4.55
N LEU A 121 -9.05 6.32 5.48
CA LEU A 121 -7.61 6.55 5.35
C LEU A 121 -7.04 5.86 4.12
N LYS A 122 -7.27 4.54 3.98
CA LYS A 122 -6.78 3.78 2.82
C LYS A 122 -7.33 4.31 1.50
N ASP A 123 -8.60 4.68 1.46
CA ASP A 123 -9.20 5.31 0.27
C ASP A 123 -8.49 6.61 -0.11
N CYS A 124 -8.16 7.48 0.86
CA CYS A 124 -7.38 8.69 0.59
C CYS A 124 -5.96 8.36 0.09
N LEU A 125 -5.26 7.42 0.74
CA LEU A 125 -3.91 7.01 0.35
C LEU A 125 -3.89 6.47 -1.09
N TYR A 126 -4.79 5.55 -1.41
CA TYR A 126 -4.81 4.88 -2.72
C TYR A 126 -5.27 5.82 -3.84
N LYS A 127 -6.18 6.77 -3.55
CA LYS A 127 -6.50 7.88 -4.48
C LYS A 127 -5.28 8.76 -4.74
N SER A 128 -4.46 9.02 -3.71
CA SER A 128 -3.24 9.81 -3.87
C SER A 128 -2.29 9.18 -4.89
N TYR A 129 -2.08 7.85 -4.84
CA TYR A 129 -1.16 7.15 -5.74
C TYR A 129 -1.50 7.31 -7.22
N GLY A 130 -2.79 7.41 -7.58
CA GLY A 130 -3.22 7.66 -8.97
C GLY A 130 -2.75 8.99 -9.56
N THR A 131 -2.28 9.93 -8.73
CA THR A 131 -1.69 11.20 -9.16
C THR A 131 -0.17 11.20 -9.18
N GLN A 132 0.44 10.09 -8.74
CA GLN A 132 1.89 9.96 -8.57
C GLN A 132 2.50 9.11 -9.69
N GLN A 133 3.80 9.27 -9.90
CA GLN A 133 4.55 8.48 -10.87
C GLN A 133 5.28 7.33 -10.17
N GLN A 134 5.23 6.15 -10.78
CA GLN A 134 6.04 5.02 -10.35
C GLN A 134 7.53 5.28 -10.62
N THR A 135 8.39 4.79 -9.73
CA THR A 135 9.83 4.70 -10.02
C THR A 135 10.10 3.59 -11.04
N PRO A 136 11.30 3.56 -11.68
CA PRO A 136 11.67 2.47 -12.57
C PRO A 136 11.61 1.09 -11.91
N ALA A 137 12.01 0.97 -10.64
CA ALA A 137 11.92 -0.29 -9.89
C ALA A 137 10.47 -0.76 -9.69
N GLN A 138 9.56 0.16 -9.36
CA GLN A 138 8.14 -0.14 -9.17
C GLN A 138 7.49 -0.57 -10.49
N ALA A 139 7.77 0.14 -11.59
CA ALA A 139 7.29 -0.23 -12.92
C ALA A 139 7.84 -1.59 -13.37
N LYS A 140 9.12 -1.86 -13.09
CA LYS A 140 9.76 -3.15 -13.40
C LYS A 140 9.11 -4.30 -12.63
N LEU A 141 8.91 -4.15 -11.31
CA LEU A 141 8.25 -5.16 -10.48
C LEU A 141 6.88 -5.56 -11.05
N VAL A 142 6.07 -4.56 -11.43
CA VAL A 142 4.74 -4.81 -12.01
C VAL A 142 4.85 -5.53 -13.36
N ALA A 143 5.77 -5.11 -14.22
CA ALA A 143 6.00 -5.76 -15.51
C ALA A 143 6.41 -7.23 -15.35
N ASP A 144 7.34 -7.51 -14.44
CA ASP A 144 7.85 -8.87 -14.20
C ASP A 144 6.81 -9.74 -13.51
N TYR A 145 6.03 -9.19 -12.56
CA TYR A 145 4.86 -9.86 -12.01
C TYR A 145 3.89 -10.26 -13.13
N CYS A 146 3.54 -9.34 -14.02
CA CYS A 146 2.59 -9.61 -15.10
C CYS A 146 3.12 -10.64 -16.09
N ALA A 147 4.39 -10.56 -16.48
CA ALA A 147 5.03 -11.57 -17.32
C ALA A 147 5.07 -12.96 -16.66
N THR A 148 5.10 -13.01 -15.33
CA THR A 148 5.16 -14.26 -14.57
C THR A 148 3.79 -14.86 -14.32
N CYS A 149 2.84 -14.06 -13.81
CA CYS A 149 1.55 -14.52 -13.31
C CYS A 149 0.40 -14.37 -14.30
N GLU A 150 0.47 -13.40 -15.20
CA GLU A 150 -0.61 -13.05 -16.12
C GLU A 150 -0.09 -12.76 -17.55
N PRO A 151 0.79 -13.61 -18.13
CA PRO A 151 1.52 -13.28 -19.38
C PRO A 151 0.63 -13.08 -20.61
N ALA A 152 -0.59 -13.61 -20.58
CA ALA A 152 -1.57 -13.46 -21.65
C ALA A 152 -2.44 -12.18 -21.51
N ASP A 153 -2.36 -11.47 -20.38
CA ASP A 153 -3.17 -10.29 -20.11
C ASP A 153 -2.37 -9.00 -20.33
N ALA A 154 -2.54 -8.41 -21.52
CA ALA A 154 -1.92 -7.14 -21.89
C ALA A 154 -2.36 -5.94 -21.01
N THR A 155 -3.44 -6.09 -20.24
CA THR A 155 -3.94 -5.05 -19.32
C THR A 155 -3.44 -5.24 -17.88
N CYS A 156 -2.71 -6.32 -17.58
CA CYS A 156 -2.26 -6.66 -16.24
C CYS A 156 -1.54 -5.47 -15.58
N ALA A 157 -0.54 -4.88 -16.24
CA ALA A 157 0.26 -3.82 -15.63
C ALA A 157 -0.59 -2.62 -15.20
N THR A 158 -1.49 -2.14 -16.07
CA THR A 158 -2.40 -1.04 -15.75
C THR A 158 -3.38 -1.41 -14.65
N ARG A 159 -3.94 -2.63 -14.67
CA ARG A 159 -4.89 -3.09 -13.65
C ARG A 159 -4.26 -3.21 -12.28
N LYS A 160 -3.02 -3.71 -12.20
CA LYS A 160 -2.29 -3.93 -10.94
C LYS A 160 -1.84 -2.65 -10.24
N ILE A 161 -1.90 -1.50 -10.90
CA ILE A 161 -1.51 -0.21 -10.33
C ILE A 161 -2.68 0.77 -10.21
N ALA A 162 -3.89 0.36 -10.60
CA ALA A 162 -5.08 1.19 -10.56
C ALA A 162 -5.90 0.92 -9.28
N TYR A 163 -6.43 1.99 -8.69
CA TYR A 163 -7.36 1.92 -7.57
C TYR A 163 -8.80 2.15 -8.04
N ASP A 164 -9.70 1.25 -7.67
CA ASP A 164 -11.14 1.40 -7.95
C ASP A 164 -11.86 1.94 -6.71
N ALA A 165 -12.06 3.26 -6.67
CA ALA A 165 -12.72 3.94 -5.57
C ALA A 165 -14.18 3.49 -5.33
N ALA A 166 -14.85 2.92 -6.34
CA ALA A 166 -16.20 2.40 -6.18
C ALA A 166 -16.22 1.06 -5.42
N LYS A 167 -15.16 0.27 -5.56
CA LYS A 167 -14.95 -0.98 -4.81
C LYS A 167 -14.20 -0.78 -3.49
N GLY A 168 -13.64 0.40 -3.27
CA GLY A 168 -12.92 0.75 -2.05
C GLY A 168 -11.58 0.01 -1.90
N PRO A 169 -10.99 0.04 -0.70
CA PRO A 169 -9.66 -0.53 -0.42
C PRO A 169 -9.48 -2.01 -0.73
N SER A 170 -10.56 -2.79 -0.85
CA SER A 170 -10.50 -4.21 -1.23
C SER A 170 -10.26 -4.42 -2.74
N SER A 171 -10.23 -3.35 -3.54
CA SER A 171 -9.97 -3.42 -4.98
C SER A 171 -8.51 -3.67 -5.35
N ILE A 172 -7.59 -3.46 -4.40
CA ILE A 172 -6.15 -3.61 -4.62
C ILE A 172 -5.66 -4.99 -4.18
N ASP A 173 -4.47 -5.35 -4.62
CA ASP A 173 -3.82 -6.60 -4.26
C ASP A 173 -2.37 -6.39 -3.78
N ASP A 174 -1.68 -7.48 -3.47
CA ASP A 174 -0.31 -7.44 -2.95
C ASP A 174 0.68 -6.78 -3.92
N VAL A 175 0.48 -6.89 -5.24
CA VAL A 175 1.38 -6.25 -6.20
C VAL A 175 1.14 -4.74 -6.26
N TYR A 176 -0.10 -4.27 -6.09
CA TYR A 176 -0.39 -2.85 -5.90
C TYR A 176 0.37 -2.29 -4.68
N LEU A 177 0.29 -2.98 -3.53
CA LEU A 177 0.98 -2.57 -2.31
C LEU A 177 2.50 -2.56 -2.49
N ALA A 178 3.06 -3.63 -3.08
CA ALA A 178 4.49 -3.74 -3.31
C ALA A 178 5.02 -2.68 -4.28
N ALA A 179 4.20 -2.27 -5.26
CA ALA A 179 4.56 -1.26 -6.25
C ALA A 179 4.37 0.17 -5.75
N TRP A 180 3.43 0.45 -4.85
CA TRP A 180 3.14 1.81 -4.44
C TRP A 180 3.65 2.16 -3.05
N GLU A 181 3.67 1.22 -2.12
CA GLU A 181 3.85 1.55 -0.71
C GLU A 181 5.20 1.16 -0.14
N LEU A 182 5.94 0.26 -0.82
CA LEU A 182 7.22 -0.24 -0.35
C LEU A 182 8.41 0.57 -0.84
N SER A 183 9.45 0.64 0.00
CA SER A 183 10.72 1.29 -0.31
C SER A 183 11.35 0.69 -1.57
N GLU A 184 12.14 1.49 -2.29
CA GLU A 184 12.77 1.04 -3.54
C GLU A 184 13.65 -0.19 -3.34
N ALA A 185 14.36 -0.27 -2.21
CA ALA A 185 15.17 -1.44 -1.85
C ALA A 185 14.31 -2.71 -1.68
N LEU A 186 13.14 -2.60 -1.03
CA LEU A 186 12.22 -3.74 -0.91
C LEU A 186 11.58 -4.09 -2.24
N THR A 187 11.13 -3.11 -3.02
CA THR A 187 10.59 -3.34 -4.38
C THR A 187 11.58 -4.13 -5.24
N VAL A 188 12.87 -3.76 -5.22
CA VAL A 188 13.93 -4.49 -5.94
C VAL A 188 14.13 -5.90 -5.38
N ALA A 189 14.16 -6.06 -4.05
CA ALA A 189 14.32 -7.38 -3.44
C ALA A 189 13.14 -8.32 -3.75
N ILE A 190 11.92 -7.78 -3.76
CA ILE A 190 10.68 -8.50 -4.12
C ILE A 190 10.71 -8.87 -5.60
N ASP A 191 11.04 -7.94 -6.49
CA ASP A 191 11.19 -8.21 -7.92
C ASP A 191 12.14 -9.40 -8.16
N GLN A 192 13.31 -9.38 -7.53
CA GLN A 192 14.32 -10.43 -7.70
C GLN A 192 13.93 -11.80 -7.13
N LYS A 193 13.17 -11.85 -6.03
CA LYS A 193 12.89 -13.10 -5.29
C LYS A 193 11.48 -13.64 -5.49
N CYS A 194 10.55 -12.77 -5.83
CA CYS A 194 9.11 -13.06 -5.85
C CYS A 194 8.52 -12.93 -7.25
N THR A 195 9.32 -12.85 -8.31
CA THR A 195 8.85 -12.92 -9.70
C THR A 195 9.67 -13.94 -10.50
N GLY A 196 9.33 -14.13 -11.77
CA GLY A 196 10.02 -15.03 -12.68
C GLY A 196 9.88 -16.51 -12.29
N PRO A 197 10.83 -17.36 -12.71
CA PRO A 197 10.78 -18.80 -12.49
C PRO A 197 10.63 -19.22 -11.02
N ALA A 198 11.08 -18.37 -10.08
CA ALA A 198 10.99 -18.62 -8.65
C ALA A 198 9.54 -18.83 -8.17
N ILE A 199 8.56 -18.19 -8.82
CA ILE A 199 7.14 -18.34 -8.51
C ILE A 199 6.30 -18.79 -9.72
N ALA A 200 6.91 -19.05 -10.88
CA ALA A 200 6.20 -19.42 -12.11
C ALA A 200 5.57 -20.83 -12.06
N ASP A 201 6.26 -21.81 -11.46
CA ASP A 201 5.83 -23.24 -11.45
C ASP A 201 4.83 -23.57 -10.34
N ALA A 202 3.93 -22.64 -10.08
CA ALA A 202 3.18 -22.54 -8.85
C ALA A 202 1.70 -22.92 -8.92
N GLY A 203 1.30 -23.70 -9.92
CA GLY A 203 -0.09 -24.11 -10.13
C GLY A 203 -0.83 -23.18 -11.10
N ALA A 204 -0.45 -23.28 -12.39
CA ALA A 204 -1.15 -22.98 -13.65
C ALA A 204 -2.11 -21.77 -13.83
N ASP A 205 -2.50 -21.04 -12.80
CA ASP A 205 -3.48 -19.95 -12.86
C ASP A 205 -3.01 -18.69 -12.10
N ALA A 206 -3.53 -17.54 -12.52
CA ALA A 206 -3.14 -16.23 -12.02
C ALA A 206 -3.37 -16.06 -10.50
N GLY A 207 -4.43 -16.66 -9.94
CA GLY A 207 -4.75 -16.54 -8.53
C GLY A 207 -3.74 -17.26 -7.63
N SER A 208 -3.33 -18.46 -8.03
CA SER A 208 -2.27 -19.22 -7.36
C SER A 208 -0.93 -18.48 -7.39
N CYS A 209 -0.58 -17.88 -8.54
CA CYS A 209 0.64 -17.08 -8.68
C CYS A 209 0.62 -15.82 -7.79
N GLN A 210 -0.50 -15.08 -7.80
CA GLN A 210 -0.70 -13.91 -6.95
C GLN A 210 -0.51 -14.24 -5.47
N LYS A 211 -1.08 -15.36 -4.99
CA LYS A 211 -0.94 -15.77 -3.59
C LYS A 211 0.53 -16.07 -3.21
N ARG A 212 1.30 -16.68 -4.11
CA ARG A 212 2.73 -16.93 -3.88
C ARG A 212 3.55 -15.66 -3.88
N PHE A 213 3.26 -14.75 -4.82
CA PHE A 213 3.83 -13.41 -4.83
C PHE A 213 3.58 -12.73 -3.47
N GLY A 214 2.32 -12.65 -3.03
CA GLY A 214 1.93 -12.00 -1.79
C GLY A 214 2.62 -12.60 -0.56
N ASN A 215 2.71 -13.92 -0.46
CA ASN A 215 3.41 -14.61 0.62
C ASN A 215 4.92 -14.36 0.63
N CYS A 216 5.55 -14.35 -0.56
CA CYS A 216 6.97 -14.06 -0.70
C CYS A 216 7.27 -12.60 -0.34
N ALA A 217 6.50 -11.66 -0.88
CA ALA A 217 6.63 -10.24 -0.62
C ALA A 217 6.36 -9.90 0.86
N GLY A 218 5.32 -10.50 1.45
CA GLY A 218 5.02 -10.36 2.88
C GLY A 218 6.16 -10.82 3.77
N SER A 219 6.81 -11.94 3.44
CA SER A 219 7.97 -12.43 4.20
C SER A 219 9.15 -11.46 4.13
N LEU A 220 9.46 -10.93 2.94
CA LEU A 220 10.53 -9.94 2.77
C LEU A 220 10.24 -8.63 3.50
N PHE A 221 8.98 -8.22 3.54
CA PHE A 221 8.56 -7.05 4.30
C PHE A 221 8.75 -7.27 5.81
N VAL A 222 8.32 -8.42 6.37
CA VAL A 222 8.57 -8.75 7.79
C VAL A 222 10.05 -8.72 8.11
N ASP A 223 10.88 -9.33 7.27
CA ASP A 223 12.34 -9.39 7.48
C ASP A 223 13.00 -7.99 7.43
N ALA A 224 12.37 -7.01 6.80
CA ALA A 224 12.87 -5.64 6.69
C ALA A 224 12.36 -4.70 7.79
N LEU A 225 11.37 -5.13 8.60
CA LEU A 225 10.86 -4.32 9.70
C LEU A 225 11.96 -4.11 10.75
N PRO A 226 12.23 -2.87 11.16
CA PRO A 226 13.17 -2.63 12.24
C PRO A 226 12.59 -3.11 13.56
N ASP A 227 13.45 -3.67 14.40
CA ASP A 227 13.14 -3.90 15.80
C ASP A 227 12.74 -2.59 16.49
N CYS A 228 11.83 -2.67 17.46
CA CYS A 228 11.55 -1.52 18.32
C CYS A 228 12.84 -1.11 19.07
N PRO A 229 13.22 0.19 19.06
CA PRO A 229 14.40 0.66 19.77
C PRO A 229 14.38 0.24 21.25
N LYS A 230 15.52 -0.23 21.76
CA LYS A 230 15.67 -0.65 23.16
C LYS A 230 15.65 0.53 24.12
#